data_AF-A0A7X7NQL5-F1
#
_entry.id   AF-A0A7X7NQL5-F1
#
_cell.length_a   1.000
_cell.length_b   1.000
_cell.length_c   1.000
_cell.angle_alpha   90.00
_cell.angle_beta   90.00
_cell.angle_gamma   90.00
#
_symmetry.space_group_name_H-M   'P 1'
#
loop_
_entity.id
_entity.type
_entity.pdbx_description
1 polymer ?
#
loop_
_entity_poly.entity_id
_entity_poly.type
_entity_poly.pdbx_seq_one_letter_code
_entity_poly.pdbx_strand_id
1 'polypeptide(L)'
;QATERVSGHISRETWGRAVRECLALLETDREQVVIHGDLHLGNVLRSQDRGLVVIDPKLCVGDRCFDMVDFVVTAGTADQMTARALELAPLVDVEPERLLRWSRVNAVVTGISRTFGSGPDGWTRTLLEFAAEE
;
A
#
# COMPACT_ATOMS: atom_id res chain seq x y z
N GLN A 1 -16.04 -19.76 4.21
CA GLN A 1 -16.74 -18.46 4.24
C GLN A 1 -15.83 -17.25 3.97
N ALA A 2 -14.88 -16.88 4.84
CA ALA A 2 -14.00 -15.71 4.60
C ALA A 2 -13.08 -15.90 3.38
N THR A 3 -12.39 -17.04 3.29
CA THR A 3 -11.49 -17.38 2.18
C THR A 3 -12.23 -17.47 0.85
N GLU A 4 -13.45 -18.04 0.83
CA GLU A 4 -14.27 -18.17 -0.39
C GLU A 4 -14.70 -16.81 -0.96
N ARG A 5 -15.06 -15.85 -0.08
CA ARG A 5 -15.43 -14.48 -0.48
C ARG A 5 -14.27 -13.73 -1.14
N VAL A 6 -13.06 -13.93 -0.62
CA VAL A 6 -11.84 -13.31 -1.16
C VAL A 6 -11.40 -13.99 -2.45
N SER A 7 -11.39 -15.33 -2.48
CA SER A 7 -10.91 -16.09 -3.66
C SER A 7 -11.77 -15.91 -4.92
N GLY A 8 -13.02 -15.46 -4.77
CA GLY A 8 -13.88 -15.10 -5.90
C GLY A 8 -13.49 -13.78 -6.59
N HIS A 9 -12.69 -12.94 -5.93
CA HIS A 9 -12.34 -11.59 -6.42
C HIS A 9 -10.84 -11.37 -6.56
N ILE A 10 -10.03 -12.10 -5.78
CA ILE A 10 -8.59 -12.03 -5.79
C ILE A 10 -8.07 -13.42 -6.12
N SER A 11 -7.48 -13.56 -7.30
CA SER A 11 -6.98 -14.85 -7.78
C SER A 11 -5.79 -15.31 -6.93
N ARG A 12 -5.58 -16.64 -6.86
CA ARG A 12 -4.39 -17.21 -6.21
C ARG A 12 -3.09 -16.75 -6.89
N GLU A 13 -3.14 -16.47 -8.18
CA GLU A 13 -2.01 -15.96 -8.94
C GLU A 13 -1.64 -14.54 -8.51
N THR A 14 -2.62 -13.63 -8.45
CA THR A 14 -2.43 -12.25 -7.98
C THR A 14 -1.88 -12.22 -6.55
N TRP A 15 -2.48 -13.02 -5.66
CA TRP A 15 -1.96 -13.17 -4.29
C TRP A 15 -0.54 -13.74 -4.27
N GLY A 16 -0.28 -14.79 -5.04
CA GLY A 16 1.03 -15.42 -5.12
C GLY A 16 2.11 -14.47 -5.64
N ARG A 17 1.79 -13.61 -6.60
CA ARG A 17 2.70 -12.56 -7.10
C ARG A 17 3.00 -11.54 -6.00
N ALA A 18 1.98 -11.01 -5.32
CA ALA A 18 2.16 -10.06 -4.22
C ALA A 18 3.03 -10.64 -3.09
N VAL A 19 2.84 -11.92 -2.74
CA VAL A 19 3.68 -12.61 -1.75
C VAL A 19 5.13 -12.70 -2.21
N ARG A 20 5.39 -13.15 -3.45
CA ARG A 20 6.75 -13.23 -3.99
C ARG A 20 7.43 -11.86 -4.00
N GLU A 21 6.70 -10.84 -4.39
CA GLU A 21 7.19 -9.47 -4.46
C GLU A 21 7.51 -8.91 -3.08
N CYS A 22 6.63 -9.15 -2.10
CA CYS A 22 6.87 -8.80 -0.70
C CYS A 22 8.14 -9.49 -0.17
N LEU A 23 8.29 -10.79 -0.39
CA LEU A 23 9.49 -11.53 0.02
C LEU A 23 10.76 -10.97 -0.63
N ALA A 24 10.72 -10.69 -1.94
CA ALA A 24 11.86 -10.10 -2.65
C ALA A 24 12.23 -8.70 -2.13
N LEU A 25 11.24 -7.88 -1.74
CA LEU A 25 11.47 -6.58 -1.11
C LEU A 25 12.06 -6.72 0.30
N LEU A 26 11.65 -7.74 1.06
CA LEU A 26 12.13 -8.01 2.41
C LEU A 26 13.54 -8.62 2.43
N GLU A 27 13.94 -9.36 1.39
CA GLU A 27 15.27 -9.98 1.28
C GLU A 27 16.39 -8.98 0.93
N THR A 28 16.08 -7.71 0.67
CA THR A 28 17.10 -6.69 0.35
C THR A 28 17.81 -6.17 1.60
N ASP A 29 19.12 -5.91 1.50
CA ASP A 29 19.95 -5.31 2.58
C ASP A 29 19.72 -3.79 2.74
N ARG A 30 18.45 -3.37 2.79
CA ARG A 30 18.08 -1.97 2.97
C ARG A 30 18.03 -1.63 4.45
N GLU A 31 18.40 -0.39 4.76
CA GLU A 31 18.24 0.17 6.10
C GLU A 31 16.80 0.00 6.58
N GLN A 32 16.63 -0.65 7.73
CA GLN A 32 15.35 -0.73 8.41
C GLN A 32 15.23 0.42 9.41
N VAL A 33 14.11 1.12 9.35
CA VAL A 33 13.81 2.27 10.22
C VAL A 33 12.55 2.02 11.02
N VAL A 34 12.33 2.81 12.08
CA VAL A 34 11.03 2.82 12.75
C VAL A 34 10.01 3.43 11.80
N ILE A 35 8.93 2.70 11.54
CA ILE A 35 7.81 3.12 10.70
C ILE A 35 6.52 3.14 11.52
N HIS A 36 5.54 3.91 11.05
CA HIS A 36 4.19 3.93 11.61
C HIS A 36 3.51 2.57 11.44
N GLY A 37 3.66 1.97 10.25
CA GLY A 37 3.14 0.64 9.90
C GLY A 37 1.65 0.59 9.56
N ASP A 38 0.97 1.73 9.62
CA ASP A 38 -0.47 1.89 9.30
C ASP A 38 -0.78 3.35 8.93
N LEU A 39 0.13 3.98 8.17
CA LEU A 39 0.06 5.41 7.86
C LEU A 39 -0.86 5.67 6.66
N HIS A 40 -2.15 5.83 6.94
CA HIS A 40 -3.15 6.23 5.97
C HIS A 40 -3.77 7.59 6.32
N LEU A 41 -4.47 8.24 5.38
CA LEU A 41 -5.08 9.56 5.60
C LEU A 41 -6.00 9.63 6.83
N GLY A 42 -6.68 8.53 7.18
CA GLY A 42 -7.50 8.46 8.41
C GLY A 42 -6.71 8.61 9.72
N ASN A 43 -5.40 8.35 9.69
CA ASN A 43 -4.49 8.45 10.84
C ASN A 43 -3.68 9.75 10.82
N VAL A 44 -3.97 10.67 9.89
CA VAL A 44 -3.36 12.00 9.80
C VAL A 44 -4.39 13.06 10.19
N LEU A 45 -4.17 13.71 11.34
CA LEU A 45 -5.07 14.73 11.88
C LEU A 45 -4.44 16.12 11.79
N ARG A 46 -5.28 17.16 11.64
CA ARG A 46 -4.85 18.56 11.74
C ARG A 46 -5.06 19.08 13.15
N SER A 47 -3.96 19.28 13.88
CA SER A 47 -3.92 20.00 15.15
C SER A 47 -3.82 21.51 14.92
N GLN A 48 -4.47 22.30 15.76
CA GLN A 48 -4.38 23.76 15.70
C GLN A 48 -2.96 24.25 16.04
N ASP A 49 -2.31 23.64 17.04
CA ASP A 49 -1.01 24.11 17.56
C ASP A 49 0.19 23.36 16.97
N ARG A 50 0.00 22.11 16.53
CA ARG A 50 1.09 21.23 16.07
C ARG A 50 1.12 20.98 14.57
N GLY A 51 0.18 21.52 13.81
CA GLY A 51 0.05 21.20 12.38
C GLY A 51 -0.46 19.77 12.17
N LEU A 52 0.11 19.04 11.21
CA LEU A 52 -0.26 17.64 10.97
C LEU A 52 0.31 16.73 12.07
N VAL A 53 -0.54 15.87 12.62
CA VAL A 53 -0.20 14.90 13.66
C VAL A 53 -0.67 13.52 13.23
N VAL A 54 0.20 12.53 13.41
CA VAL A 54 -0.09 11.13 13.09
C VAL A 54 -0.51 10.39 14.37
N ILE A 55 -1.50 9.49 14.26
CA ILE A 55 -2.07 8.71 15.38
C ILE A 55 -2.14 7.21 15.08
N ASP A 56 -2.31 6.39 16.13
CA ASP A 56 -2.43 4.92 16.07
C ASP A 56 -1.25 4.18 15.39
N PRO A 57 0.01 4.44 15.78
CA PRO A 57 1.14 3.72 15.20
C PRO A 57 1.15 2.26 15.66
N LYS A 58 1.42 1.34 14.72
CA LYS A 58 1.74 -0.06 15.06
C LYS A 58 3.18 -0.22 15.56
N LEU A 59 4.03 0.79 15.33
CA LEU A 59 5.41 0.89 15.81
C LEU A 59 6.25 -0.34 15.46
N CYS A 60 6.46 -0.58 14.17
CA CYS A 60 7.33 -1.65 13.69
C CYS A 60 8.63 -1.10 13.09
N VAL A 61 9.60 -2.00 12.91
CA VAL A 61 10.84 -1.73 12.20
C VAL A 61 10.70 -2.30 10.79
N GLY A 62 10.95 -1.50 9.77
CA GLY A 62 10.72 -1.88 8.39
C GLY A 62 11.23 -0.88 7.37
N ASP A 63 10.73 -1.02 6.16
CA ASP A 63 11.10 -0.18 5.04
C ASP A 63 10.38 1.17 5.08
N ARG A 64 11.13 2.27 4.96
CA ARG A 64 10.56 3.64 4.89
C ARG A 64 9.53 3.83 3.77
N CYS A 65 9.63 3.07 2.68
CA CYS A 65 8.64 3.14 1.59
C CYS A 65 7.26 2.66 2.04
N PHE A 66 7.19 1.78 3.04
CA PHE A 66 5.94 1.16 3.47
C PHE A 66 4.96 2.19 4.03
N ASP A 67 5.42 3.19 4.77
CA ASP A 67 4.54 4.24 5.32
C ASP A 67 3.91 5.13 4.24
N MET A 68 4.40 5.07 2.99
CA MET A 68 3.95 5.94 1.90
C MET A 68 2.93 5.26 0.97
N VAL A 69 2.75 3.93 1.07
CA VAL A 69 1.95 3.14 0.11
C VAL A 69 0.49 3.58 0.00
N ASP A 70 -0.14 3.96 1.12
CA ASP A 70 -1.55 4.36 1.12
C ASP A 70 -1.76 5.72 0.45
N PHE A 71 -0.75 6.61 0.45
CA PHE A 71 -0.81 7.88 -0.27
C PHE A 71 -0.79 7.66 -1.78
N VAL A 72 -0.06 6.64 -2.25
CA VAL A 72 -0.01 6.26 -3.68
C VAL A 72 -1.38 5.82 -4.18
N VAL A 73 -2.12 5.05 -3.38
CA VAL A 73 -3.43 4.49 -3.76
C VAL A 73 -4.61 5.26 -3.16
N THR A 74 -4.49 6.58 -2.98
CA THR A 74 -5.58 7.39 -2.41
C THR A 74 -6.79 7.52 -3.32
N ALA A 75 -6.56 7.69 -4.64
CA ALA A 75 -7.60 7.88 -5.64
C ALA A 75 -7.05 7.71 -7.07
N GLY A 76 -7.96 7.60 -8.04
CA GLY A 76 -7.65 7.64 -9.47
C GLY A 76 -7.47 6.27 -10.13
N THR A 77 -6.96 6.28 -11.37
CA THR A 77 -6.63 5.07 -12.14
C THR A 77 -5.28 4.49 -11.74
N ALA A 78 -4.96 3.28 -12.22
CA ALA A 78 -3.66 2.66 -12.02
C ALA A 78 -2.50 3.52 -12.55
N ASP A 79 -2.61 4.07 -13.76
CA ASP A 79 -1.65 5.04 -14.31
C ASP A 79 -1.42 6.25 -13.37
N GLN A 80 -2.50 6.78 -12.79
CA GLN A 80 -2.42 7.90 -11.85
C GLN A 80 -1.76 7.50 -10.52
N MET A 81 -1.93 6.26 -10.07
CA MET A 81 -1.22 5.72 -8.91
C MET A 81 0.27 5.57 -9.21
N THR A 82 0.61 5.01 -10.36
CA THR A 82 2.01 4.87 -10.82
C THR A 82 2.69 6.24 -10.91
N ALA A 83 2.07 7.22 -11.57
CA ALA A 83 2.58 8.60 -11.63
C ALA A 83 2.76 9.19 -10.22
N ARG A 84 1.79 8.99 -9.33
CA ARG A 84 1.86 9.49 -7.95
C ARG A 84 3.01 8.86 -7.15
N ALA A 85 3.31 7.58 -7.33
CA ALA A 85 4.47 6.96 -6.68
C ALA A 85 5.77 7.65 -7.12
N LEU A 86 5.93 7.91 -8.42
CA LEU A 86 7.11 8.57 -8.97
C LEU A 86 7.23 10.04 -8.52
N GLU A 87 6.11 10.74 -8.38
CA GLU A 87 6.07 12.12 -7.88
C GLU A 87 6.31 12.21 -6.37
N LEU A 88 5.76 11.28 -5.58
CA LEU A 88 5.85 11.27 -4.12
C LEU A 88 7.26 10.92 -3.65
N ALA A 89 7.89 9.91 -4.27
CA ALA A 89 9.17 9.38 -3.83
C ALA A 89 10.27 10.44 -3.57
N PRO A 90 10.56 11.40 -4.48
CA PRO A 90 11.56 12.43 -4.23
C PRO A 90 11.17 13.43 -3.14
N LEU A 91 9.87 13.62 -2.85
CA LEU A 91 9.40 14.55 -1.82
C LEU A 91 9.65 14.02 -0.40
N VAL A 92 9.79 12.70 -0.26
CA VAL A 92 9.95 12.01 1.03
C VAL A 92 11.25 11.21 1.11
N ASP A 93 12.18 11.44 0.18
CA ASP A 93 13.51 10.83 0.13
C ASP A 93 13.48 9.29 0.19
N VAL A 94 12.66 8.69 -0.68
CA VAL A 94 12.59 7.24 -0.90
C VAL A 94 12.84 6.89 -2.37
N GLU A 95 13.16 5.62 -2.63
CA GLU A 95 13.45 5.16 -3.99
C GLU A 95 12.13 4.92 -4.75
N PRO A 96 11.91 5.57 -5.93
CA PRO A 96 10.63 5.53 -6.63
C PRO A 96 10.16 4.14 -7.03
N GLU A 97 11.04 3.30 -7.56
CA GLU A 97 10.68 1.96 -8.02
C GLU A 97 10.29 1.07 -6.84
N ARG A 98 11.04 1.16 -5.74
CA ARG A 98 10.73 0.45 -4.50
C ARG A 98 9.41 0.90 -3.87
N LEU A 99 9.10 2.20 -3.90
CA LEU A 99 7.80 2.71 -3.46
C LEU A 99 6.67 2.15 -4.34
N LEU A 100 6.85 2.13 -5.66
CA LEU A 100 5.88 1.55 -6.58
C LEU A 100 5.63 0.07 -6.29
N ARG A 101 6.70 -0.72 -6.13
CA ARG A 101 6.63 -2.16 -5.81
C ARG A 101 5.93 -2.43 -4.47
N TRP A 102 6.27 -1.70 -3.41
CA TRP A 102 5.56 -1.78 -2.13
C TRP A 102 4.08 -1.39 -2.25
N SER A 103 3.78 -0.36 -3.03
CA SER A 103 2.40 0.10 -3.25
C SER A 103 1.56 -0.95 -3.98
N ARG A 104 2.12 -1.63 -4.99
CA ARG A 104 1.47 -2.73 -5.69
C ARG A 104 1.21 -3.94 -4.78
N VAL A 105 2.16 -4.28 -3.89
CA VAL A 105 1.95 -5.30 -2.86
C VAL A 105 0.80 -4.91 -1.93
N ASN A 106 0.82 -3.68 -1.40
CA ASN A 106 -0.20 -3.21 -0.46
C ASN A 106 -1.58 -3.09 -1.12
N ALA A 107 -1.66 -2.76 -2.41
CA ALA A 107 -2.93 -2.68 -3.13
C ALA A 107 -3.69 -4.01 -3.12
N VAL A 108 -2.99 -5.16 -3.19
CA VAL A 108 -3.62 -6.48 -3.03
C VAL A 108 -4.12 -6.70 -1.60
N VAL A 109 -3.32 -6.35 -0.59
CA VAL A 109 -3.70 -6.47 0.83
C VAL A 109 -4.93 -5.61 1.15
N THR A 110 -4.93 -4.35 0.69
CA THR A 110 -6.06 -3.44 0.80
C THR A 110 -7.28 -3.98 0.06
N GLY A 111 -7.10 -4.55 -1.13
CA GLY A 111 -8.17 -5.23 -1.87
C GLY A 111 -8.81 -6.39 -1.08
N ILE A 112 -8.00 -7.21 -0.41
CA ILE A 112 -8.49 -8.30 0.47
C ILE A 112 -9.33 -7.70 1.63
N SER A 113 -8.78 -6.72 2.34
CA SER A 113 -9.44 -6.08 3.48
C SER A 113 -10.78 -5.44 3.09
N ARG A 114 -10.84 -4.76 1.95
CA ARG A 114 -12.06 -4.15 1.43
C ARG A 114 -13.09 -5.18 0.99
N THR A 115 -12.66 -6.24 0.31
CA THR A 115 -13.54 -7.34 -0.10
C THR A 115 -14.20 -8.00 1.11
N PHE A 116 -13.48 -8.10 2.24
CA PHE A 116 -14.03 -8.64 3.47
C PHE A 116 -15.00 -7.69 4.18
N GLY A 117 -14.66 -6.39 4.26
CA GLY A 117 -15.44 -5.41 5.01
C GLY A 117 -16.68 -4.89 4.28
N SER A 118 -16.49 -4.32 3.08
CA SER A 118 -17.54 -3.63 2.32
C SER A 118 -18.02 -4.42 1.10
N GLY A 119 -17.34 -5.53 0.78
CA GLY A 119 -17.53 -6.27 -0.46
C GLY A 119 -16.70 -5.69 -1.62
N PRO A 120 -16.61 -6.44 -2.73
CA PRO A 120 -15.87 -6.01 -3.92
C PRO A 120 -16.56 -4.82 -4.59
N ASP A 121 -15.88 -3.69 -4.66
CA ASP A 121 -16.34 -2.46 -5.33
C ASP A 121 -15.46 -2.12 -6.55
N GLY A 122 -15.86 -1.09 -7.30
CA GLY A 122 -15.06 -0.60 -8.43
C GLY A 122 -13.64 -0.22 -8.02
N TRP A 123 -13.48 0.30 -6.79
CA TRP A 123 -12.18 0.66 -6.25
C TRP A 123 -11.25 -0.55 -6.04
N THR A 124 -11.80 -1.64 -5.49
CA THR A 124 -11.06 -2.90 -5.31
C THR A 124 -10.55 -3.42 -6.66
N ARG A 125 -11.35 -3.29 -7.73
CA ARG A 125 -10.89 -3.67 -9.09
C ARG A 125 -9.71 -2.80 -9.53
N THR A 126 -9.78 -1.49 -9.37
CA THR A 126 -8.70 -0.57 -9.74
C THR A 126 -7.41 -0.84 -8.96
N LEU A 127 -7.49 -1.18 -7.67
CA LEU A 127 -6.33 -1.59 -6.88
C LEU A 127 -5.68 -2.88 -7.44
N LEU A 128 -6.50 -3.84 -7.88
CA LEU A 128 -5.99 -5.10 -8.45
C LEU A 128 -5.42 -4.92 -9.86
N GLU A 129 -5.97 -3.99 -10.66
CA GLU A 129 -5.42 -3.56 -11.94
C GLU A 129 -4.03 -2.94 -11.73
N PHE A 130 -3.91 -1.98 -10.81
CA PHE A 130 -2.62 -1.38 -10.44
C PHE A 130 -1.60 -2.41 -9.94
N ALA A 131 -2.03 -3.37 -9.12
CA ALA A 131 -1.17 -4.46 -8.64
C ALA A 131 -0.79 -5.50 -9.72
N ALA A 132 -1.36 -5.39 -10.93
CA ALA A 132 -1.10 -6.29 -12.05
C ALA A 132 -0.25 -5.70 -13.15
N GLU A 133 -0.01 -4.41 -13.14
CA GLU A 133 0.94 -3.75 -14.04
C GLU A 133 2.38 -4.17 -13.70
N GLU A 134 3.20 -4.31 -14.74
CA GLU A 134 4.66 -4.52 -14.64
C GLU A 134 5.40 -3.20 -14.48
#